data_AF-A0A848HVK9-F1
#
_entry.id   AF-A0A848HVK9-F1
#
_cell.length_a   1.000
_cell.length_b   1.000
_cell.length_c   1.000
_cell.angle_alpha   90.00
_cell.angle_beta   90.00
_cell.angle_gamma   90.00
#
_symmetry.space_group_name_H-M   'P 1'
#
loop_
_entity.id
_entity.type
_entity.pdbx_description
1 polymer ?
#
loop_
_entity_poly.entity_id
_entity_poly.type
_entity_poly.pdbx_seq_one_letter_code
_entity_poly.pdbx_strand_id
1 'polypeptide(L)'
;MNFDLANIIGLIGSGLMVIAYAYSNMAKLLNFTLFNLLNLIGSLLLIYSLMVHFNVASMALEVVWAFIALIGLAKALRKGKTS
;
A
#
# COMPACT_ATOMS: atom_id res chain seq x y z
N MET A 1 24.66 -5.59 4.98
CA MET A 1 23.33 -5.77 4.35
C MET A 1 23.56 -6.41 3.01
N ASN A 2 23.09 -7.64 2.81
CA ASN A 2 23.06 -8.22 1.47
C ASN A 2 21.86 -7.59 0.76
N PHE A 3 22.11 -6.78 -0.28
CA PHE A 3 21.05 -6.24 -1.13
C PHE A 3 20.50 -7.37 -2.01
N ASP A 4 19.60 -8.15 -1.44
CA ASP A 4 18.84 -9.14 -2.18
C ASP A 4 17.57 -8.53 -2.77
N LEU A 5 16.96 -9.25 -3.70
CA LEU A 5 15.76 -8.82 -4.40
C LEU A 5 14.60 -8.50 -3.43
N ALA A 6 14.50 -9.23 -2.31
CA ALA A 6 13.47 -9.00 -1.31
C ALA A 6 13.61 -7.63 -0.65
N ASN A 7 14.82 -7.19 -0.31
CA ASN A 7 15.06 -5.85 0.23
C ASN A 7 14.74 -4.75 -0.79
N ILE A 8 15.09 -4.94 -2.06
CA ILE A 8 14.75 -3.98 -3.13
C ILE A 8 13.23 -3.85 -3.28
N ILE A 9 12.52 -4.97 -3.31
CA ILE A 9 11.05 -4.99 -3.39
C ILE A 9 10.43 -4.31 -2.16
N GLY A 10 10.94 -4.59 -0.95
CA GLY A 10 10.49 -3.95 0.28
C GLY A 10 10.70 -2.44 0.29
N LEU A 11 11.83 -1.96 -0.26
CA LEU A 11 12.11 -0.53 -0.40
C LEU A 11 11.15 0.14 -1.41
N ILE A 12 10.87 -0.51 -2.53
CA ILE A 12 9.88 -0.01 -3.51
C ILE A 12 8.49 0.06 -2.85
N GLY A 13 8.08 -0.99 -2.14
CA GLY A 13 6.80 -1.04 -1.42
C GLY A 13 6.69 0.08 -0.37
N SER A 14 7.74 0.28 0.43
CA SER A 14 7.85 1.39 1.39
C SER A 14 7.74 2.76 0.70
N GLY A 15 8.42 2.93 -0.42
CA GLY A 15 8.37 4.15 -1.22
C GLY A 15 6.96 4.46 -1.71
N LEU A 16 6.22 3.47 -2.21
CA LEU A 16 4.83 3.63 -2.64
C LEU A 16 3.91 4.05 -1.48
N MET A 17 4.08 3.44 -0.30
CA MET A 17 3.32 3.78 0.90
C MET A 17 3.58 5.24 1.34
N VAL A 18 4.85 5.66 1.35
CA VAL A 18 5.22 7.04 1.68
C VAL A 18 4.68 8.03 0.64
N ILE A 19 4.74 7.70 -0.65
CA ILE A 19 4.16 8.53 -1.72
C ILE A 19 2.64 8.65 -1.55
N ALA A 20 1.95 7.56 -1.22
CA ALA A 20 0.52 7.58 -0.97
C ALA A 20 0.15 8.49 0.22
N TYR A 21 0.93 8.40 1.30
CA TYR A 21 0.75 9.24 2.48
C TYR A 21 1.07 10.72 2.21
N ALA A 22 2.15 11.01 1.48
CA ALA A 22 2.48 12.36 1.05
C ALA A 22 1.37 12.93 0.16
N TYR A 23 0.88 12.15 -0.80
CA TYR A 23 -0.25 12.52 -1.65
C TYR A 23 -1.50 12.84 -0.82
N SER A 24 -1.83 12.05 0.21
CA SER A 24 -3.00 12.33 1.04
C SER A 24 -2.90 13.61 1.86
N ASN A 25 -1.69 14.03 2.23
CA ASN A 25 -1.47 15.26 2.98
C ASN A 25 -1.42 16.51 2.10
N MET A 26 -0.96 16.36 0.84
CA MET A 26 -0.78 17.49 -0.07
C MET A 26 -1.99 17.74 -0.98
N ALA A 27 -2.82 16.72 -1.22
CA ALA A 27 -3.97 16.84 -2.11
C ALA A 27 -5.08 17.71 -1.50
N LYS A 28 -5.48 18.77 -2.21
CA LYS A 28 -6.68 19.56 -1.87
C LYS A 28 -7.96 18.72 -1.94
N LEU A 29 -8.02 17.79 -2.89
CA LEU A 29 -9.08 16.81 -3.07
C LEU A 29 -8.45 15.44 -3.29
N LEU A 30 -8.69 14.52 -2.36
CA LEU A 30 -8.08 13.20 -2.39
C LEU A 30 -8.77 12.29 -3.41
N ASN A 31 -8.01 11.79 -4.39
CA ASN A 31 -8.47 10.68 -5.22
C ASN A 31 -8.33 9.37 -4.44
N PHE A 32 -9.44 8.91 -3.84
CA PHE A 32 -9.48 7.68 -3.06
C PHE A 32 -9.05 6.44 -3.85
N THR A 33 -9.32 6.37 -5.16
CA THR A 33 -8.89 5.24 -5.99
C THR A 33 -7.37 5.19 -6.08
N LEU A 34 -6.73 6.30 -6.43
CA LEU A 34 -5.27 6.38 -6.55
C LEU A 34 -4.60 6.13 -5.19
N PHE A 35 -5.09 6.78 -4.14
CA PHE A 35 -4.55 6.63 -2.79
C PHE A 35 -4.57 5.17 -2.33
N ASN A 36 -5.71 4.49 -2.47
CA ASN A 36 -5.82 3.10 -2.04
C ASN A 36 -5.10 2.13 -2.98
N LEU A 37 -4.98 2.43 -4.28
CA LEU A 37 -4.21 1.61 -5.21
C LEU A 37 -2.71 1.63 -4.85
N LEU A 38 -2.15 2.80 -4.55
CA LEU A 38 -0.76 2.93 -4.10
C LEU A 38 -0.50 2.17 -2.80
N ASN A 39 -1.40 2.29 -1.81
CA ASN A 39 -1.30 1.55 -0.55
C ASN A 39 -1.43 0.03 -0.75
N LEU A 40 -2.32 -0.44 -1.63
CA LEU A 40 -2.48 -1.87 -1.91
C LEU A 40 -1.24 -2.44 -2.58
N ILE A 41 -0.70 -1.77 -3.60
CA ILE A 41 0.52 -2.24 -4.27
C ILE A 41 1.70 -2.20 -3.29
N GLY A 42 1.85 -1.11 -2.52
CA GLY A 42 2.91 -0.97 -1.53
C GLY A 42 2.89 -2.08 -0.47
N SER A 43 1.73 -2.34 0.12
CA SER A 43 1.56 -3.40 1.13
C SER A 43 1.79 -4.80 0.56
N LEU A 44 1.34 -5.10 -0.67
CA LEU A 44 1.60 -6.40 -1.30
C LEU A 44 3.10 -6.64 -1.54
N LEU A 45 3.85 -5.62 -1.97
CA LEU A 45 5.30 -5.71 -2.13
C LEU A 45 6.01 -5.91 -0.78
N LEU A 46 5.57 -5.21 0.27
CA LEU A 46 6.12 -5.37 1.61
C LEU A 46 5.81 -6.75 2.19
N ILE A 47 4.58 -7.26 2.03
CA ILE A 47 4.22 -8.63 2.42
C ILE A 47 5.14 -9.64 1.72
N TYR A 48 5.38 -9.50 0.41
CA TYR A 48 6.31 -10.37 -0.32
C TYR A 48 7.74 -10.31 0.25
N SER A 49 8.25 -9.10 0.51
CA SER A 49 9.56 -8.91 1.13
C SER A 49 9.66 -9.58 2.51
N LEU A 50 8.60 -9.44 3.32
CA LEU A 50 8.49 -10.01 4.66
C LEU A 50 8.33 -11.54 4.65
N MET A 51 7.96 -12.18 3.54
CA MET A 51 8.01 -13.64 3.44
C MET A 51 9.46 -14.17 3.44
N VAL A 52 10.43 -13.33 3.07
CA VAL A 52 11.86 -13.66 3.08
C VAL A 52 12.52 -13.18 4.38
N HIS A 53 12.28 -11.92 4.75
CA HIS A 53 12.85 -11.28 5.95
C HIS A 53 11.74 -11.01 6.97
N PHE A 54 11.26 -12.05 7.61
CA PHE A 54 10.01 -12.00 8.38
C PHE A 54 10.10 -11.12 9.64
N ASN A 55 9.11 -10.25 9.79
CA ASN A 55 8.85 -9.49 10.99
C ASN A 55 7.34 -9.48 11.26
N VAL A 56 6.93 -9.98 12.42
CA VAL A 56 5.51 -10.13 12.78
C VAL A 56 4.78 -8.79 12.84
N ALA A 57 5.42 -7.77 13.44
CA ALA A 57 4.79 -6.46 13.60
C ALA A 57 4.60 -5.77 12.24
N SER A 58 5.63 -5.79 11.38
CA SER A 58 5.53 -5.29 10.02
C SER A 58 4.50 -6.06 9.21
N MET A 59 4.50 -7.39 9.26
CA MET A 59 3.52 -8.21 8.51
C MET A 59 2.08 -7.87 8.91
N ALA A 60 1.79 -7.76 10.21
CA ALA A 60 0.48 -7.37 10.70
C ALA A 60 0.05 -5.98 10.19
N LEU A 61 0.98 -5.02 10.20
CA LEU A 61 0.75 -3.68 9.68
C LEU A 61 0.38 -3.69 8.19
N GLU A 62 1.14 -4.42 7.37
CA GLU A 62 0.88 -4.47 5.93
C GLU A 62 -0.43 -5.16 5.57
N VAL A 63 -0.82 -6.21 6.32
CA VAL A 63 -2.13 -6.84 6.16
C VAL A 63 -3.27 -5.86 6.46
N VAL A 64 -3.13 -5.04 7.50
CA VAL A 64 -4.10 -3.98 7.82
C VAL A 64 -4.18 -2.95 6.69
N TRP A 65 -3.04 -2.48 6.18
CA TRP A 65 -3.01 -1.53 5.06
C TRP A 65 -3.66 -2.09 3.80
N ALA A 66 -3.34 -3.34 3.44
CA ALA A 66 -3.97 -4.03 2.32
C ALA A 66 -5.49 -4.10 2.49
N PHE A 67 -5.97 -4.42 3.70
CA PHE A 67 -7.41 -4.50 3.99
C PHE A 67 -8.12 -3.13 3.89
N ILE A 68 -7.52 -2.08 4.45
CA ILE A 68 -8.04 -0.70 4.35
C ILE A 68 -8.11 -0.28 2.88
N ALA A 69 -7.05 -0.57 2.11
CA ALA A 69 -6.98 -0.26 0.70
C ALA A 69 -8.07 -0.97 -0.12
N LEU A 70 -8.30 -2.27 0.14
CA LEU A 70 -9.37 -3.04 -0.50
C LEU A 70 -10.76 -2.46 -0.22
N ILE A 71 -11.04 -2.07 1.03
CA ILE A 71 -12.30 -1.41 1.38
C ILE A 71 -12.46 -0.08 0.63
N GLY A 72 -11.40 0.73 0.58
CA GLY A 72 -11.39 2.01 -0.13
C GLY A 72 -11.66 1.86 -1.62
N LEU A 73 -11.00 0.90 -2.27
CA LEU A 73 -11.22 0.59 -3.69
C LEU A 73 -12.63 0.05 -3.95
N ALA A 74 -13.15 -0.84 -3.09
CA ALA A 74 -14.51 -1.35 -3.22
C ALA A 74 -15.57 -0.22 -3.13
N LYS A 75 -15.37 0.76 -2.25
CA LYS A 75 -16.23 1.95 -2.16
C LYS A 75 -16.13 2.83 -3.40
N ALA A 76 -14.93 3.05 -3.92
CA ALA A 76 -14.72 3.84 -5.13
C ALA A 76 -15.40 3.22 -6.37
N LEU A 77 -15.28 1.90 -6.54
CA LEU A 77 -15.95 1.15 -7.61
C LEU A 77 -17.47 1.23 -7.53
N ARG A 78 -18.04 1.21 -6.32
CA ARG A 78 -19.50 1.35 -6.13
C ARG A 78 -20.00 2.75 -6.50
N LYS A 79 -19.24 3.80 -6.16
CA LYS A 79 -19.60 5.19 -6.49
C LYS A 79 -19.59 5.45 -8.00
N GLY A 80 -18.67 4.83 -8.74
CA GLY A 80 -18.62 4.92 -10.20
C GLY A 80 -19.75 4.20 -10.93
N LYS A 81 -20.55 3.36 -10.26
CA LYS A 81 -21.71 2.66 -10.86
C LYS A 81 -23.03 3.43 -10.77
N THR A 82 -23.04 4.57 -10.07
CA THR A 82 -24.26 5.36 -9.80
C THR A 82 -24.24 6.73 -10.47
N SER A 83 -23.30 6.99 -11.37
CA SER A 83 -23.21 8.19 -12.20
C SER A 83 -23.50 7.89 -13.66
#